data_AF-A0A8S0SZI1-F1
#
_entry.id   AF-A0A8S0SZI1-F1
#
_cell.length_a   1.000
_cell.length_b   1.000
_cell.length_c   1.000
_cell.angle_alpha   90.00
_cell.angle_beta   90.00
_cell.angle_gamma   90.00
#
_symmetry.space_group_name_H-M   'P 1'
#
loop_
_entity.id
_entity.type
_entity.pdbx_description
1 polymer ?
#
loop_
_entity_poly.entity_id
_entity_poly.type
_entity_poly.pdbx_seq_one_letter_code
_entity_poly.pdbx_strand_id
1 'polypeptide(L)'
;MERKGGSMVAILMVAMVANCVSGQSLYACWGGCYNQCFLSSGGVQPQRFPCYYQCLNSCVPRSAADNQYYCQIGCSLELCNPASYDGAAMDRCFGSCSNLCNV
;
A
#
# COMPACT_ATOMS: atom_id res chain seq x y z
N MET A 1 -14.62 -17.70 -26.60
CA MET A 1 -13.26 -17.57 -26.01
C MET A 1 -13.40 -16.64 -24.80
N GLU A 2 -13.67 -17.18 -23.61
CA GLU A 2 -13.93 -16.35 -22.43
C GLU A 2 -13.25 -16.89 -21.17
N ARG A 3 -12.64 -15.94 -20.44
CA ARG A 3 -12.28 -15.96 -19.01
C ARG A 3 -11.31 -17.04 -18.50
N LYS A 4 -10.01 -16.82 -18.72
CA LYS A 4 -8.91 -17.37 -17.87
C LYS A 4 -8.25 -16.33 -16.94
N GLY A 5 -8.72 -15.07 -16.92
CA GLY A 5 -8.07 -13.98 -16.17
C GLY A 5 -8.30 -13.99 -14.65
N GLY A 6 -9.44 -14.49 -14.16
CA GLY A 6 -9.76 -14.45 -12.73
C GLY A 6 -8.95 -15.41 -11.87
N SER A 7 -8.54 -16.56 -12.44
CA SER A 7 -7.82 -17.60 -11.70
C SER A 7 -6.37 -17.21 -11.41
N MET A 8 -5.70 -16.53 -12.34
CA MET A 8 -4.31 -16.09 -12.15
C MET A 8 -4.18 -15.00 -11.08
N VAL A 9 -5.11 -14.04 -11.04
CA VAL A 9 -5.12 -12.96 -10.03
C VAL A 9 -5.35 -13.53 -8.63
N ALA A 10 -6.28 -14.47 -8.47
CA ALA A 10 -6.53 -15.13 -7.20
C ALA A 10 -5.32 -15.96 -6.73
N ILE A 11 -4.64 -16.66 -7.65
CA ILE A 11 -3.44 -17.44 -7.34
C ILE A 11 -2.27 -16.53 -6.92
N LEU A 12 -2.09 -15.39 -7.60
CA LEU A 12 -1.11 -14.37 -7.24
C LEU A 12 -1.39 -13.78 -5.84
N MET A 13 -2.64 -13.42 -5.57
CA MET A 13 -3.05 -12.91 -4.24
C MET A 13 -2.77 -13.94 -3.14
N VAL A 14 -3.09 -15.22 -3.36
CA VAL A 14 -2.89 -16.30 -2.38
C VAL A 14 -1.40 -16.62 -2.17
N ALA A 15 -0.60 -16.66 -3.24
CA ALA A 15 0.84 -16.92 -3.14
C ALA A 15 1.60 -15.78 -2.43
N MET A 16 1.13 -14.55 -2.55
CA MET A 16 1.70 -13.40 -1.84
C MET A 16 1.30 -13.38 -0.36
N VAL A 17 0.05 -13.69 -0.04
CA VAL A 17 -0.43 -13.81 1.37
C VAL A 17 0.33 -14.92 2.11
N ALA A 18 0.69 -16.01 1.44
CA ALA A 18 1.44 -17.11 2.04
C ALA A 18 2.89 -16.76 2.41
N ASN A 19 3.49 -15.73 1.79
CA ASN A 19 4.88 -15.30 2.07
C ASN A 19 4.98 -14.20 3.14
N CYS A 20 3.85 -13.65 3.59
CA CYS A 20 3.82 -12.55 4.56
C CYS A 20 3.23 -13.04 5.90
N VAL A 21 4.06 -13.71 6.71
CA VAL A 21 3.67 -14.35 7.99
C VAL A 21 3.84 -13.41 9.20
N SER A 22 3.91 -12.09 8.99
CA SER A 22 4.07 -11.11 10.07
C SER A 22 2.87 -10.17 10.15
N GLY A 23 1.71 -10.72 10.53
CA GLY A 23 0.68 -10.13 11.41
C GLY A 23 0.14 -8.71 11.21
N GLN A 24 0.60 -7.95 10.21
CA GLN A 24 0.20 -6.58 9.97
C GLN A 24 -0.42 -6.44 8.60
N SER A 25 -1.48 -5.63 8.57
CA SER A 25 -2.45 -5.55 7.51
C SER A 25 -1.77 -5.31 6.16
N LEU A 26 -1.68 -6.37 5.34
CA LEU A 26 -1.20 -6.34 3.95
C LEU A 26 -1.93 -5.24 3.14
N TYR A 27 -3.15 -4.90 3.57
CA TYR A 27 -3.97 -3.79 3.08
C TYR A 27 -3.41 -2.40 3.39
N ALA A 28 -2.77 -2.18 4.55
CA ALA A 28 -2.14 -0.91 4.86
C ALA A 28 -0.95 -0.67 3.90
N CYS A 29 -0.09 -1.67 3.70
CA CYS A 29 1.04 -1.59 2.77
C CYS A 29 0.57 -1.30 1.34
N TRP A 30 -0.41 -2.06 0.84
CA TRP A 30 -0.98 -1.83 -0.49
C TRP A 30 -1.68 -0.48 -0.60
N GLY A 31 -2.42 -0.07 0.44
CA GLY A 31 -3.12 1.20 0.50
C GLY A 31 -2.18 2.40 0.41
N GLY A 32 -1.03 2.34 1.09
CA GLY A 32 0.01 3.37 1.03
C GLY A 32 0.57 3.57 -0.38
N CYS A 33 0.99 2.47 -1.03
CA CYS A 33 1.46 2.53 -2.42
C CYS A 33 0.38 3.06 -3.36
N TYR A 34 -0.83 2.52 -3.26
CA TYR A 34 -1.94 2.87 -4.13
C TYR A 34 -2.26 4.37 -4.01
N ASN A 35 -2.34 4.89 -2.78
CA ASN A 35 -2.59 6.30 -2.53
C ASN A 35 -1.49 7.18 -3.11
N GLN A 36 -0.20 6.81 -2.91
CA GLN A 36 0.91 7.56 -3.50
C GLN A 36 0.86 7.57 -5.03
N CYS A 37 0.64 6.40 -5.65
CA CYS A 37 0.53 6.29 -7.10
C CYS A 37 -0.61 7.16 -7.65
N PHE A 38 -1.77 7.07 -7.01
CA PHE A 38 -2.96 7.82 -7.41
C PHE A 38 -2.75 9.33 -7.28
N LEU A 39 -2.18 9.80 -6.16
CA LEU A 39 -1.86 11.22 -5.95
C LEU A 39 -0.79 11.73 -6.93
N SER A 40 0.25 10.93 -7.19
CA SER A 40 1.33 11.28 -8.13
C SER A 40 0.86 11.33 -9.58
N SER A 41 -0.22 10.63 -9.92
CA SER A 41 -0.86 10.69 -11.25
C SER A 41 -1.61 12.01 -11.52
N GLY A 42 -1.66 12.93 -10.55
CA GLY A 42 -2.15 14.30 -10.73
C GLY A 42 -3.66 14.44 -10.93
N GLY A 43 -4.47 13.41 -10.65
CA GLY A 43 -5.92 13.46 -10.78
C GLY A 43 -6.44 13.68 -12.20
N VAL A 44 -5.57 13.75 -13.20
CA VAL A 44 -5.92 14.01 -14.59
C VAL A 44 -6.17 12.67 -15.28
N GLN A 45 -7.43 12.38 -15.61
CA GLN A 45 -7.91 11.85 -16.89
C GLN A 45 -9.32 11.22 -16.74
N PRO A 46 -10.20 11.31 -17.77
CA PRO A 46 -11.57 10.81 -17.76
C PRO A 46 -11.68 9.27 -17.78
N GLN A 47 -10.56 8.56 -17.78
CA GLN A 47 -10.50 7.09 -17.75
C GLN A 47 -9.94 6.61 -16.40
N ARG A 48 -10.76 6.73 -15.34
CA ARG A 48 -10.42 6.28 -13.98
C ARG A 48 -10.01 4.81 -13.92
N PHE A 49 -10.62 3.95 -14.73
CA PHE A 49 -10.36 2.51 -14.73
C PHE A 49 -8.93 2.14 -15.16
N PRO A 50 -8.41 2.60 -16.31
CA PRO A 50 -7.00 2.37 -16.69
C PRO A 50 -6.00 2.86 -15.64
N CYS A 51 -6.19 4.06 -15.07
CA CYS A 51 -5.30 4.57 -14.04
C CYS A 51 -5.33 3.71 -12.76
N TYR A 52 -6.53 3.27 -12.35
CA TYR A 52 -6.71 2.34 -11.23
C TYR A 52 -5.92 1.04 -11.43
N TYR A 53 -6.09 0.38 -12.59
CA TYR A 53 -5.38 -0.85 -12.90
C TYR A 53 -3.87 -0.65 -13.00
N GLN A 54 -3.43 0.49 -13.55
CA GLN A 54 -2.02 0.82 -13.63
C GLN A 54 -1.39 1.01 -12.25
N CYS A 55 -2.09 1.66 -11.31
CA CYS A 55 -1.63 1.79 -9.94
C CYS A 55 -1.62 0.44 -9.20
N LEU A 56 -2.66 -0.38 -9.32
CA LEU A 56 -2.65 -1.73 -8.73
C LEU A 56 -1.47 -2.57 -9.23
N ASN A 57 -1.18 -2.52 -10.53
CA ASN A 57 -0.08 -3.29 -11.12
C ASN A 57 1.31 -2.73 -10.73
N SER A 58 1.39 -1.42 -10.48
CA SER A 58 2.63 -0.77 -10.03
C SER A 58 2.90 -0.96 -8.54
N CYS A 59 1.89 -1.35 -7.77
CA CYS A 59 1.96 -1.52 -6.31
C CYS A 59 2.27 -2.94 -5.84
N VAL A 60 2.92 -3.73 -6.69
CA VAL A 60 3.53 -5.00 -6.29
C VAL A 60 4.94 -4.72 -5.76
N PRO A 61 5.18 -4.86 -4.43
CA PRO A 61 6.50 -4.63 -3.85
C PRO A 61 7.51 -5.61 -4.44
N ARG A 62 8.69 -5.12 -4.83
CA ARG A 62 9.75 -5.94 -5.47
C ARG A 62 10.92 -6.23 -4.52
N SER A 63 10.96 -5.55 -3.38
CA SER A 63 12.00 -5.70 -2.36
C SER A 63 11.41 -5.61 -0.94
N ALA A 64 12.18 -6.04 0.06
CA ALA A 64 11.84 -5.83 1.46
C ALA A 64 11.77 -4.33 1.81
N ALA A 65 12.63 -3.51 1.21
CA ALA A 65 12.62 -2.05 1.37
C ALA A 65 11.33 -1.43 0.80
N ASP A 66 10.84 -1.93 -0.36
CA ASP A 66 9.57 -1.47 -0.94
C ASP A 66 8.40 -1.79 0.00
N ASN A 67 8.38 -3.00 0.55
CA ASN A 67 7.36 -3.41 1.52
C ASN A 67 7.37 -2.51 2.76
N GLN A 68 8.54 -2.26 3.33
CA GLN A 68 8.69 -1.41 4.50
C GLN A 68 8.25 0.04 4.21
N TYR A 69 8.65 0.59 3.07
CA TYR A 69 8.28 1.94 2.65
C TYR A 69 6.77 2.11 2.50
N TYR A 70 6.13 1.22 1.75
CA TYR A 70 4.68 1.32 1.51
C TYR A 70 3.86 1.03 2.76
N CYS A 71 4.35 0.15 3.64
CA CYS A 71 3.77 -0.05 4.95
C CYS A 71 3.78 1.23 5.79
N GLN A 72 4.90 1.95 5.85
CA GLN A 72 5.00 3.18 6.63
C GLN A 72 4.02 4.26 6.13
N ILE A 73 3.88 4.38 4.80
CA ILE A 73 2.89 5.31 4.20
C ILE A 73 1.47 4.91 4.62
N GLY A 74 1.11 3.64 4.44
CA GLY A 74 -0.22 3.15 4.80
C GLY A 74 -0.56 3.32 6.27
N CYS A 75 0.34 2.85 7.13
CA CYS A 75 0.22 2.96 8.58
C CYS A 75 0.02 4.42 9.02
N SER A 76 0.79 5.34 8.45
CA SER A 76 0.69 6.74 8.86
C SER A 76 -0.60 7.41 8.40
N LEU A 77 -1.12 7.05 7.23
CA LEU A 77 -2.43 7.52 6.77
C LEU A 77 -3.59 6.96 7.59
N GLU A 78 -3.43 5.75 8.14
CA GLU A 78 -4.46 5.08 8.93
C GLU A 78 -4.44 5.47 10.41
N LEU A 79 -3.25 5.57 11.01
CA LEU A 79 -3.08 5.72 12.45
C LEU A 79 -2.67 7.14 12.87
N CYS A 80 -2.00 7.89 12.02
CA CYS A 80 -1.54 9.22 12.38
C CYS A 80 -2.61 10.26 12.02
N ASN A 81 -2.86 11.20 12.93
CA ASN A 81 -3.74 12.33 12.65
C ASN A 81 -2.95 13.43 11.92
N PRO A 82 -3.15 13.64 10.61
CA PRO A 82 -2.42 14.65 9.85
C PRO A 82 -2.80 16.09 10.25
N ALA A 83 -3.91 16.28 10.97
CA ALA A 83 -4.34 17.58 11.48
C ALA A 83 -3.78 17.91 12.88
N SER A 84 -2.88 17.08 13.42
CA SER A 84 -2.20 17.36 14.68
C SER A 84 -1.23 18.54 14.51
N TYR A 85 -1.34 19.55 15.39
CA TYR A 85 -0.36 20.63 15.50
C TYR A 85 0.80 20.29 16.46
N ASP A 86 0.73 19.13 17.13
CA ASP A 86 1.80 18.60 17.96
C ASP A 86 2.74 17.76 17.09
N GLY A 87 3.85 18.37 16.66
CA GLY A 87 4.89 17.72 15.88
C GLY A 87 5.53 16.54 16.61
N ALA A 88 5.71 16.61 17.93
CA ALA A 88 6.29 15.52 18.70
C ALA A 88 5.35 14.32 18.81
N ALA A 89 4.03 14.54 18.87
CA ALA A 89 3.06 13.46 18.74
C ALA A 89 3.06 12.83 17.34
N MET A 90 3.22 13.65 16.31
CA MET A 90 3.26 13.20 14.91
C MET A 90 4.51 12.37 14.63
N ASP A 91 5.69 12.82 15.06
CA ASP A 91 6.95 12.09 14.94
C ASP A 91 6.91 10.76 15.68
N ARG A 92 6.33 10.74 16.90
CA ARG A 92 6.10 9.49 17.65
C ARG A 92 5.18 8.54 16.89
N CYS A 93 4.14 9.04 16.23
CA CYS A 93 3.25 8.21 15.43
C CYS A 93 3.99 7.60 14.22
N PHE A 94 4.75 8.40 13.46
CA PHE A 94 5.57 7.88 12.36
C PHE A 94 6.62 6.86 12.83
N GLY A 95 7.25 7.11 13.99
CA GLY A 95 8.17 6.16 14.61
C GLY A 95 7.50 4.85 15.02
N SER A 96 6.24 4.90 15.47
CA SER A 96 5.45 3.70 15.78
C SER A 96 5.19 2.87 14.51
N CYS A 97 4.91 3.52 13.39
CA CYS A 97 4.75 2.86 12.09
C CYS A 97 6.03 2.18 11.60
N SER A 98 7.20 2.72 11.94
CA SER A 98 8.47 2.08 11.59
C SER A 98 8.69 0.76 12.32
N ASN A 99 8.27 0.68 13.59
CA ASN A 99 8.30 -0.56 14.38
C ASN A 99 7.23 -1.56 13.94
N LEU A 100 6.06 -1.04 13.56
CA LEU A 100 4.98 -1.82 12.98
C LEU A 100 5.54 -2.52 11.74
N CYS A 101 5.97 -1.74 10.76
CA CYS A 101 6.39 -2.17 9.44
C CYS A 101 7.76 -2.86 9.35
N ASN A 102 8.34 -3.26 10.47
CA ASN A 102 9.61 -3.97 10.49
C ASN A 102 9.36 -5.44 10.13
N VAL A 103 9.54 -5.75 8.84
CA VAL A 103 9.44 -7.10 8.26
C VAL A 103 10.79 -7.80 8.27
#